data_AF-A0A972QRR2-F1
#
_entry.id   AF-A0A972QRR2-F1
#
_cell.length_a   1.000
_cell.length_b   1.000
_cell.length_c   1.000
_cell.angle_alpha   90.00
_cell.angle_beta   90.00
_cell.angle_gamma   90.00
#
_symmetry.space_group_name_H-M   'P 1'
#
loop_
_entity.id
_entity.type
_entity.pdbx_description
1 polymer ?
#
loop_
_entity_poly.entity_id
_entity_poly.type
_entity_poly.pdbx_seq_one_letter_code
_entity_poly.pdbx_strand_id
1 'polypeptide(L)' 'MKSEIGLTILLVEQNAEAALNAADYVYIMHEGTIKAEGKPTDIRGSSDIREAYLGI' A
#
# COMPACT_ATOMS: atom_id res chain seq x y z
N MET A 1 4.08 -14.56 11.06
CA MET A 1 4.02 -13.32 11.87
C MET A 1 2.66 -12.61 11.81
N LYS A 2 1.95 -12.59 10.66
CA LYS A 2 0.60 -11.96 10.56
C LYS A 2 -0.53 -12.61 11.38
N SER A 3 -0.42 -13.88 11.79
CA SER A 3 -1.60 -14.69 12.16
C SER A 3 -1.64 -15.25 13.59
N GLU A 4 -0.71 -14.90 14.48
CA GLU A 4 -0.62 -15.58 15.79
C GLU A 4 -1.21 -14.79 16.97
N ILE A 5 -1.51 -13.49 16.81
CA ILE A 5 -1.89 -12.62 17.96
C ILE A 5 -3.12 -11.74 17.72
N GLY A 6 -3.82 -11.86 16.57
CA GLY A 6 -5.05 -11.10 16.28
C GLY A 6 -4.89 -9.56 16.30
N LEU A 7 -3.65 -9.07 16.23
CA LEU A 7 -3.33 -7.65 16.33
C LEU A 7 -3.61 -6.94 15.01
N THR A 8 -4.36 -5.84 15.05
CA THR A 8 -4.51 -4.93 13.91
C THR A 8 -3.34 -3.95 13.87
N ILE A 9 -2.72 -3.79 12.71
CA ILE A 9 -1.54 -2.94 12.52
C ILE A 9 -1.85 -1.88 11.46
N LEU A 10 -1.55 -0.62 11.79
CA LEU A 10 -1.42 0.45 10.81
C LEU A 10 0.07 0.70 10.58
N LEU A 11 0.55 0.41 9.36
CA LEU A 11 1.93 0.60 8.94
C LEU A 11 2.02 1.85 8.05
N VAL A 12 2.96 2.75 8.36
CA VAL A 12 3.31 3.89 7.52
C VAL A 12 4.72 3.69 7.00
N GLU A 13 4.92 3.81 5.69
CA GLU A 13 6.18 3.47 5.04
C GLU A 13 6.38 4.36 3.80
N GLN A 14 7.63 4.76 3.53
CA GLN A 14 7.97 5.47 2.28
C GLN A 14 8.25 4.48 1.14
N ASN A 15 8.79 3.30 1.46
CA ASN A 15 8.93 2.22 0.49
C ASN A 15 7.58 1.54 0.22
N ALA A 16 6.88 2.04 -0.79
CA ALA A 16 5.55 1.55 -1.12
C ALA A 16 5.52 0.06 -1.53
N GLU A 17 6.57 -0.47 -2.15
CA GLU A 17 6.63 -1.91 -2.49
C GLU A 17 6.76 -2.78 -1.23
N ALA A 18 7.49 -2.33 -0.22
CA ALA A 18 7.55 -3.00 1.07
C ALA A 18 6.17 -2.99 1.77
N ALA A 19 5.47 -1.84 1.76
CA ALA A 19 4.11 -1.75 2.29
C ALA A 19 3.13 -2.68 1.55
N LEU A 20 3.17 -2.73 0.22
CA LEU A 20 2.34 -3.60 -0.60
C LEU A 20 2.63 -5.11 -0.38
N ASN A 21 3.83 -5.47 0.07
CA ASN A 21 4.18 -6.84 0.45
C ASN A 21 3.70 -7.19 1.86
N ALA A 22 3.66 -6.20 2.77
CA ALA A 22 3.36 -6.40 4.17
C ALA A 22 1.89 -6.20 4.53
N ALA A 23 1.12 -5.41 3.79
CA ALA A 23 -0.24 -5.02 4.17
C ALA A 23 -1.32 -5.91 3.54
N ASP A 24 -2.48 -5.98 4.18
CA ASP A 24 -3.69 -6.63 3.61
C ASP A 24 -4.53 -5.62 2.80
N TYR A 25 -4.38 -4.33 3.10
CA TYR A 25 -5.02 -3.21 2.43
C TYR A 25 -4.09 -1.99 2.51
N VAL A 26 -4.06 -1.16 1.47
CA VAL A 26 -3.11 -0.04 1.36
C VAL A 26 -3.85 1.24 1.01
N TYR A 27 -3.34 2.35 1.57
CA TYR A 27 -3.68 3.72 1.19
C TYR A 27 -2.41 4.39 0.66
N ILE A 28 -2.50 5.04 -0.51
CA ILE A 28 -1.44 5.87 -1.07
C ILE A 28 -1.81 7.33 -0.84
N MET A 29 -0.98 8.03 -0.07
CA MET A 29 -1.14 9.45 0.21
C MET A 29 -0.07 10.26 -0.52
N HIS A 30 -0.51 11.33 -1.20
CA HIS A 30 0.37 12.32 -1.80
C HIS A 30 -0.17 13.72 -1.50
N GLU A 31 0.68 14.60 -0.97
CA GLU A 31 0.33 15.98 -0.61
C GLU A 31 -0.92 16.06 0.29
N GLY A 32 -0.99 15.19 1.30
CA GLY A 32 -2.10 15.17 2.26
C GLY A 32 -3.42 14.63 1.70
N THR A 33 -3.44 14.12 0.46
CA THR A 33 -4.64 13.56 -0.17
C THR A 33 -4.44 12.07 -0.46
N ILE A 34 -5.46 11.26 -0.21
CA ILE A 34 -5.49 9.86 -0.64
C ILE A 34 -5.70 9.82 -2.16
N LYS A 35 -4.73 9.28 -2.88
CA LYS A 35 -4.76 9.18 -4.35
C LYS A 35 -5.20 7.81 -4.83
N ALA A 36 -4.95 6.78 -4.04
CA ALA A 36 -5.39 5.42 -4.31
C ALA A 36 -5.57 4.64 -3.01
N GLU A 37 -6.44 3.65 -3.04
CA GLU A 37 -6.62 2.69 -1.97
C GLU A 37 -7.08 1.34 -2.53
N GLY A 38 -6.81 0.25 -1.81
CA GLY A 38 -7.27 -1.07 -2.24
C GLY A 38 -6.40 -2.21 -1.72
N LYS A 39 -6.67 -3.42 -2.23
CA LYS A 39 -5.80 -4.57 -1.98
C LYS A 39 -4.47 -4.38 -2.72
N PRO A 40 -3.36 -4.91 -2.19
CA PRO A 40 -2.07 -4.80 -2.87
C PRO A 40 -2.05 -5.35 -4.31
N THR A 41 -2.86 -6.35 -4.61
CA THR A 41 -3.02 -6.90 -5.96
C THR A 41 -3.61 -5.90 -6.94
N ASP A 42 -4.58 -5.11 -6.49
CA ASP A 42 -5.32 -4.17 -7.31
C ASP A 42 -4.45 -2.94 -7.60
N ILE A 43 -3.72 -2.47 -6.57
CA ILE A 43 -2.73 -1.40 -6.70
C ILE A 43 -1.61 -1.78 -7.67
N ARG A 44 -1.08 -3.01 -7.58
CA ARG A 44 -0.03 -3.50 -8.50
C ARG A 44 -0.54 -3.70 -9.93
N GLY A 45 -1.83 -3.98 -10.12
CA GLY A 45 -2.43 -4.14 -11.44
C GLY A 45 -2.69 -2.82 -12.17
N SER A 46 -2.65 -1.69 -11.46
CA SER A 46 -2.88 -0.37 -12.04
C SER A 46 -1.58 0.25 -12.54
N SER A 47 -1.41 0.32 -13.87
CA SER A 47 -0.29 1.00 -14.52
C SER A 47 -0.18 2.47 -14.09
N ASP A 48 -1.31 3.17 -14.04
CA ASP A 48 -1.36 4.60 -13.76
C ASP A 48 -0.89 4.92 -12.33
N ILE A 49 -1.28 4.08 -11.36
CA ILE A 49 -0.86 4.25 -9.96
C ILE A 49 0.63 3.95 -9.82
N ARG A 50 1.13 2.91 -10.49
CA ARG A 50 2.55 2.53 -10.44
C ARG A 50 3.45 3.64 -10.98
N GLU A 51 3.10 4.18 -12.15
CA GLU A 51 3.87 5.25 -12.79
C GLU A 51 3.81 6.55 -11.97
N ALA A 52 2.63 6.94 -11.48
CA ALA A 52 2.47 8.21 -10.79
C ALA A 52 3.01 8.23 -9.36
N TYR A 53 3.01 7.09 -8.64
CA TYR A 53 3.25 7.07 -7.19
C TYR A 53 4.27 6.05 -6.71
N LEU A 54 4.61 5.02 -7.50
CA LEU A 54 5.54 3.96 -7.09
C LEU A 54 6.88 4.03 -7.82
N GLY A 55 6.95 4.76 -8.94
CA GLY A 55 8.19 4.96 -9.71
C GLY A 55 8.71 3.67 -10.38
N ILE A 56 7.83 2.72 -10.70
CA ILE A 56 8.09 1.38 -11.25
C ILE A 56 7.05 0.95 -12.29
#